data_AF-A0A936XJK8-F1
#
_entry.id   AF-A0A936XJK8-F1
#
_cell.length_a   1.000
_cell.length_b   1.000
_cell.length_c   1.000
_cell.angle_alpha   90.00
_cell.angle_beta   90.00
_cell.angle_gamma   90.00
#
_symmetry.space_group_name_H-M   'P 1'
#
loop_
_entity.id
_entity.type
_entity.pdbx_description
1 polymer ?
#
loop_
_entity_poly.entity_id
_entity_poly.type
_entity_poly.pdbx_seq_one_letter_code
_entity_poly.pdbx_strand_id
1 'polypeptide(L)' 'MNKKAIFAVLGVIALAASAGMYIMGKDSHLTELKDFWWMPLPLAVLLFIGAGTSKPKE' A
#
# COMPACT_ATOMS: atom_id res chain seq x y z
N MET A 1 -18.30 -4.83 -5.90
CA MET A 1 -17.02 -5.33 -5.35
C MET A 1 -17.15 -5.43 -3.84
N ASN A 2 -16.83 -6.58 -3.23
CA ASN A 2 -16.92 -6.79 -1.78
C ASN A 2 -15.99 -5.81 -1.04
N LYS A 3 -16.42 -5.25 0.09
CA LYS A 3 -15.61 -4.30 0.89
C LYS A 3 -14.26 -4.90 1.28
N LYS A 4 -14.24 -6.20 1.64
CA LYS A 4 -13.00 -6.96 1.90
C LYS A 4 -12.05 -6.94 0.69
N ALA A 5 -12.59 -7.16 -0.50
CA ALA A 5 -11.83 -7.18 -1.74
C ALA A 5 -11.28 -5.78 -2.09
N ILE A 6 -12.07 -4.71 -1.86
CA ILE A 6 -11.61 -3.33 -2.02
C ILE A 6 -10.41 -3.05 -1.11
N PHE A 7 -10.52 -3.35 0.19
CA PHE A 7 -9.43 -3.13 1.15
C PHE A 7 -8.18 -3.94 0.80
N ALA A 8 -8.35 -5.21 0.40
CA ALA A 8 -7.24 -6.05 -0.03
C ALA A 8 -6.53 -5.49 -1.28
N VAL A 9 -7.30 -5.09 -2.30
CA VAL A 9 -6.75 -4.49 -3.53
C VAL A 9 -6.01 -3.19 -3.24
N LEU A 10 -6.60 -2.30 -2.44
CA LEU A 10 -5.95 -1.05 -2.05
C LEU A 10 -4.67 -1.31 -1.24
N GLY A 11 -4.66 -2.32 -0.36
CA GLY A 11 -3.47 -2.71 0.39
C GLY A 11 -2.33 -3.19 -0.52
N VAL A 12 -2.66 -4.00 -1.53
CA VAL A 12 -1.69 -4.44 -2.54
C VAL A 12 -1.15 -3.27 -3.36
N ILE A 13 -2.01 -2.34 -3.77
CA ILE A 13 -1.59 -1.12 -4.49
C ILE A 13 -0.65 -0.28 -3.63
N ALA A 14 -0.93 -0.11 -2.34
CA ALA A 14 -0.06 0.63 -1.43
C ALA A 14 1.31 -0.03 -1.26
N LEU A 15 1.38 -1.36 -1.17
CA LEU A 15 2.65 -2.10 -1.17
C LEU A 15 3.41 -1.92 -2.49
N ALA A 16 2.72 -2.04 -3.63
CA ALA A 16 3.32 -1.87 -4.94
C ALA A 16 3.87 -0.44 -5.13
N ALA A 17 3.16 0.57 -4.62
CA ALA A 17 3.62 1.96 -4.63
C ALA A 17 4.89 2.13 -3.77
N SER A 18 4.93 1.57 -2.56
CA SER A 18 6.14 1.60 -1.70
C SER A 18 7.35 0.96 -2.40
N ALA A 19 7.17 -0.22 -3.00
CA ALA A 19 8.22 -0.89 -3.75
C ALA A 19 8.66 -0.06 -4.97
N GLY A 20 7.70 0.52 -5.70
CA GLY A 20 7.96 1.40 -6.84
C GLY A 20 8.78 2.63 -6.44
N MET A 21 8.43 3.28 -5.33
CA MET A 21 9.16 4.42 -4.79
C MET A 21 10.62 4.07 -4.45
N TYR A 22 10.86 2.93 -3.82
CA TYR A 22 12.21 2.47 -3.50
C TYR A 22 13.05 2.15 -4.75
N ILE A 23 12.43 1.57 -5.79
CA ILE A 23 13.11 1.23 -7.04
C ILE A 23 13.39 2.48 -7.89
N MET A 24 12.39 3.36 -8.04
CA MET A 24 12.46 4.57 -8.86
C MET A 24 13.31 5.66 -8.23
N GLY A 25 13.36 5.74 -6.89
CA GLY A 25 14.20 6.72 -6.19
C GLY A 25 15.70 6.43 -6.21
N LYS A 26 16.15 5.50 -7.06
CA LYS A 26 17.56 5.33 -7.43
C LYS A 26 18.03 6.39 -8.44
N ASP A 27 17.11 7.06 -9.12
CA ASP A 27 17.41 8.18 -10.00
C ASP A 27 17.77 9.43 -9.16
N SER A 28 18.81 10.16 -9.55
CA SER A 28 19.29 11.36 -8.86
C SER A 28 18.26 12.49 -8.81
N HIS A 29 17.28 12.49 -9.71
CA HIS A 29 16.19 13.47 -9.70
C HIS A 29 14.99 13.05 -8.83
N LEU A 30 14.97 11.81 -8.34
CA LEU A 30 13.83 11.21 -7.62
C LEU A 30 14.24 10.65 -6.24
N THR A 31 15.34 11.10 -5.66
CA THR A 31 15.84 10.59 -4.36
C THR A 31 14.79 10.70 -3.25
N GLU A 32 13.95 11.73 -3.29
CA GLU A 32 12.82 11.92 -2.38
C GLU A 32 11.87 10.71 -2.35
N LEU A 33 11.66 10.02 -3.48
CA LEU A 33 10.82 8.81 -3.51
C LEU A 33 11.45 7.71 -2.64
N LYS A 34 12.77 7.59 -2.67
CA LYS A 34 13.49 6.63 -1.83
C LYS A 34 13.51 7.06 -0.37
N ASP A 35 13.47 8.35 -0.05
CA ASP A 35 13.41 8.81 1.34
C ASP A 35 12.02 8.56 1.96
N PHE A 36 10.97 8.68 1.15
CA PHE A 36 9.57 8.49 1.56
C PHE A 36 8.99 7.11 1.22
N TRP A 37 9.80 6.15 0.76
CA TRP A 37 9.34 4.81 0.34
C TRP A 37 8.55 4.05 1.41
N TRP A 38 8.78 4.36 2.69
CA TRP A 38 8.12 3.74 3.83
C TRP A 38 6.74 4.33 4.12
N MET A 39 6.41 5.53 3.62
CA MET A 39 5.12 6.19 3.88
C MET A 39 3.89 5.35 3.49
N PRO A 40 3.87 4.61 2.36
CA PRO A 40 2.72 3.78 2.00
C PRO A 40 2.59 2.49 2.83
N LEU A 41 3.63 2.07 3.56
CA LEU A 41 3.62 0.79 4.31
C LEU A 41 2.64 0.78 5.49
N PRO A 42 2.59 1.80 6.38
CA PRO A 42 1.55 1.86 7.40
C PRO A 42 0.13 1.81 6.83
N LEU A 43 -0.10 2.47 5.70
CA LEU A 43 -1.39 2.46 5.02
C LEU A 43 -1.73 1.05 4.51
N ALA A 44 -0.78 0.35 3.88
CA ALA A 44 -0.97 -1.02 3.45
C ALA A 44 -1.35 -1.95 4.62
N VAL A 45 -0.65 -1.83 5.76
CA VAL A 45 -0.95 -2.61 6.97
C VAL A 45 -2.37 -2.35 7.47
N LEU A 46 -2.78 -1.08 7.58
CA LEU A 46 -4.14 -0.72 8.01
C LEU A 46 -5.21 -1.27 7.06
N LEU A 47 -4.96 -1.22 5.74
CA LEU A 47 -5.87 -1.76 4.73
C LEU A 47 -6.00 -3.29 4.83
N PHE A 48 -4.91 -4.02 5.08
CA PHE A 48 -4.98 -5.47 5.28
C PHE A 48 -5.68 -5.85 6.58
N ILE A 49 -5.44 -5.11 7.67
CA ILE A 49 -6.19 -5.29 8.93
C ILE A 49 -7.69 -5.02 8.68
N GLY A 50 -8.03 -3.96 7.96
CA GLY A 50 -9.41 -3.65 7.56
C GLY A 50 -10.04 -4.75 6.69
N ALA A 51 -9.27 -5.36 5.79
CA ALA A 51 -9.72 -6.48 4.96
C ALA A 51 -9.97 -7.76 5.77
N GLY A 52 -9.13 -8.05 6.77
CA GLY A 52 -9.28 -9.22 7.65
C GLY A 52 -10.41 -9.07 8.69
N THR A 53 -10.63 -7.85 9.18
CA THR A 53 -11.64 -7.56 10.22
C THR A 53 -13.03 -7.26 9.66
N SER A 54 -13.14 -6.88 8.38
CA SER A 54 -14.44 -6.69 7.75
C SER A 54 -15.16 -8.03 7.73
N LYS A 55 -16.17 -8.23 8.59
CA LYS A 55 -17.00 -9.44 8.58
C LYS A 55 -17.74 -9.53 7.24
N PRO A 56 -17.97 -10.74 6.69
CA PRO A 56 -18.88 -10.89 5.58
C PRO A 56 -20.23 -10.30 6.03
N LYS A 57 -20.74 -9.31 5.29
CA LYS A 57 -22.16 -8.98 5.39
C LYS A 57 -22.87 -10.14 4.71
N GLU A 58 -23.55 -10.97 5.51
CA GLU A 58 -24.57 -11.90 5.02
C GLU A 58 -25.64 -11.13 4.23
#